data_AF-G0Z9G8-F1
#
_entry.id   AF-G0Z9G8-F1
#
_cell.length_a   1.000
_cell.length_b   1.000
_cell.length_c   1.000
_cell.angle_alpha   90.00
_cell.angle_beta   90.00
_cell.angle_gamma   90.00
#
_symmetry.space_group_name_H-M   'P 1'
#
loop_
_entity.id
_entity.type
_entity.pdbx_description
1 polymer ?
#
loop_
_entity_poly.entity_id
_entity_poly.type
_entity_poly.pdbx_seq_one_letter_code
_entity_poly.pdbx_strand_id
1 'polypeptide(L)'
;VITKLFPTRSHTIAAQGGINAALGNMEEDDWKWHMYDTVKGSDWLGDQDAIHYMTREAPKAVIELENYGMPFSRTPDGKIYQ
;
A
#
# COMPACT_ATOMS: atom_id res chain seq x y z
N VAL A 1 16.24 -15.47 -9.55
CA VAL A 1 14.77 -15.54 -9.35
C VAL A 1 14.21 -16.51 -10.36
N ILE A 2 13.54 -17.59 -9.92
CA ILE A 2 12.96 -18.61 -10.80
C ILE A 2 11.48 -18.29 -10.99
N THR A 3 11.00 -18.25 -12.23
CA THR A 3 9.58 -18.01 -12.57
C THR A 3 9.20 -18.80 -13.81
N LYS A 4 7.94 -19.27 -13.87
CA LYS A 4 7.40 -19.98 -15.05
C LYS A 4 6.95 -19.03 -16.17
N LEU A 5 6.88 -17.73 -15.90
CA LEU A 5 6.48 -16.68 -16.86
C LEU A 5 7.55 -15.60 -16.92
N PHE A 6 7.62 -14.87 -18.03
CA PHE A 6 8.38 -13.63 -18.07
C PHE A 6 7.88 -12.67 -16.97
N PRO A 7 8.74 -11.99 -16.18
CA PRO A 7 8.33 -11.33 -14.94
C PRO A 7 7.13 -10.38 -15.05
N THR A 8 7.05 -9.57 -16.11
CA THR A 8 5.94 -8.63 -16.34
C THR A 8 4.62 -9.30 -16.75
N ARG A 9 4.60 -10.63 -16.92
CA ARG A 9 3.38 -11.42 -17.15
C ARG A 9 2.85 -12.09 -15.87
N SER A 10 3.45 -11.81 -14.72
CA SER A 10 2.91 -12.21 -13.41
C SER A 10 1.59 -11.47 -13.15
N HIS A 11 0.66 -12.09 -12.42
CA HIS A 11 -0.69 -11.52 -12.25
C HIS A 11 -0.73 -10.15 -11.56
N THR A 12 0.36 -9.74 -10.88
CA THR A 12 0.56 -8.38 -10.36
C THR A 12 0.30 -7.30 -11.42
N ILE A 13 0.56 -7.57 -12.72
CA ILE A 13 0.28 -6.61 -13.80
C ILE A 13 -1.21 -6.27 -13.96
N ALA A 14 -2.10 -7.14 -13.50
CA ALA A 14 -3.54 -6.96 -13.63
C ALA A 14 -4.19 -6.21 -12.45
N ALA A 15 -3.41 -5.81 -11.43
CA ALA A 15 -3.93 -5.00 -10.33
C ALA A 15 -4.33 -3.60 -10.83
N GLN A 16 -5.49 -3.10 -10.40
CA GLN A 16 -6.08 -1.85 -10.91
C GLN A 16 -6.34 -0.80 -9.83
N GLY A 17 -6.80 -1.20 -8.63
CA GLY A 17 -7.30 -0.27 -7.63
C GLY A 17 -6.23 0.65 -7.04
N GLY A 18 -5.16 0.07 -6.50
CA GLY A 18 -4.09 0.84 -5.86
C GLY A 18 -3.36 0.04 -4.79
N ILE A 19 -2.65 0.77 -3.93
CA ILE A 19 -1.93 0.24 -2.76
C ILE A 19 -2.23 1.14 -1.56
N ASN A 20 -2.61 0.53 -0.43
CA ASN A 20 -3.02 1.28 0.76
C ASN A 20 -1.79 1.71 1.57
N ALA A 21 -1.72 2.99 1.93
CA ALA A 21 -0.77 3.54 2.89
C ALA A 21 -1.34 4.80 3.54
N ALA A 22 -1.17 4.95 4.83
CA ALA A 22 -1.63 6.15 5.54
C ALA A 22 -0.65 7.33 5.32
N LEU A 23 -0.65 7.93 4.12
CA LEU A 23 0.23 9.07 3.81
C LEU A 23 -0.37 10.41 4.24
N GLY A 24 -1.68 10.47 4.45
CA GLY A 24 -2.38 11.71 4.81
C GLY A 24 -2.34 12.79 3.73
N ASN A 25 -2.34 12.40 2.44
CA ASN A 25 -2.21 13.34 1.32
C ASN A 25 -3.53 14.05 0.95
N MET A 26 -4.68 13.45 1.25
CA MET A 26 -6.01 13.99 0.94
C MET A 26 -6.72 14.54 2.19
N GLU A 27 -6.61 13.79 3.29
CA GLU A 27 -7.08 14.15 4.62
C GLU A 27 -6.07 13.65 5.67
N GLU A 28 -6.20 14.08 6.92
CA GLU A 28 -5.36 13.56 8.00
C GLU A 28 -5.57 12.05 8.15
N ASP A 29 -4.49 11.28 8.31
CA ASP A 29 -4.56 9.82 8.41
C ASP A 29 -3.52 9.29 9.42
N ASP A 30 -3.83 8.16 10.07
CA ASP A 30 -2.96 7.45 11.01
C ASP A 30 -2.91 5.97 10.62
N TRP A 31 -1.70 5.40 10.56
CA TRP A 31 -1.48 3.98 10.28
C TRP A 31 -2.23 3.07 11.27
N LYS A 32 -2.55 3.54 12.49
CA LYS A 32 -3.37 2.81 13.46
C LYS A 32 -4.82 2.65 13.00
N TRP A 33 -5.37 3.60 12.26
CA TRP A 33 -6.71 3.49 11.69
C TRP A 33 -6.73 2.41 10.60
N HIS A 34 -5.71 2.41 9.74
CA HIS A 34 -5.48 1.34 8.77
C HIS A 34 -5.29 -0.03 9.45
N MET A 35 -4.57 -0.10 10.57
CA MET A 35 -4.46 -1.32 11.38
C MET A 35 -5.83 -1.78 11.89
N TYR A 36 -6.62 -0.88 12.47
CA TYR A 36 -7.96 -1.20 12.98
C TYR A 36 -8.86 -1.76 11.88
N ASP A 37 -8.91 -1.10 10.72
CA ASP A 37 -9.72 -1.55 9.58
C ASP A 37 -9.26 -2.90 9.05
N THR A 38 -7.95 -3.16 9.06
CA THR A 38 -7.39 -4.45 8.65
C THR A 38 -7.75 -5.56 9.63
N VAL A 39 -7.62 -5.33 10.95
CA VAL A 39 -8.00 -6.32 11.97
C VAL A 39 -9.49 -6.63 11.89
N LYS A 40 -10.33 -5.59 11.81
CA LYS A 40 -11.78 -5.75 11.66
C LYS A 40 -12.14 -6.46 10.35
N GLY A 41 -11.52 -6.08 9.23
CA GLY A 41 -11.75 -6.67 7.92
C GLY A 41 -11.31 -8.14 7.84
N SER A 42 -10.32 -8.54 8.65
CA SER A 42 -9.89 -9.94 8.78
C SER A 42 -10.85 -10.81 9.61
N ASP A 43 -11.94 -10.25 10.12
CA ASP A 43 -12.87 -10.91 11.05
C ASP A 43 -12.14 -11.47 12.29
N TRP A 44 -11.17 -10.70 12.80
CA TRP A 44 -10.28 -11.05 13.93
C TRP A 44 -9.45 -12.33 13.75
N LEU A 45 -9.42 -12.90 12.54
CA LEU A 45 -8.61 -14.07 12.23
C LEU A 45 -7.17 -13.72 11.84
N GLY A 46 -6.90 -12.45 11.52
CA GLY A 46 -5.57 -12.00 11.13
C GLY A 46 -4.61 -11.84 12.31
N ASP A 47 -3.36 -12.25 12.10
CA ASP A 47 -2.27 -12.07 13.06
C ASP A 47 -1.95 -10.57 13.24
N GLN A 48 -2.26 -10.04 14.43
CA GLN A 48 -2.23 -8.59 14.66
C GLN A 48 -0.81 -8.00 14.68
N ASP A 49 0.20 -8.80 15.00
CA ASP A 49 1.61 -8.38 14.94
C ASP A 49 2.08 -8.18 13.49
N ALA A 50 1.68 -9.08 12.58
CA ALA A 50 1.92 -8.95 11.15
C ALA A 50 1.16 -7.76 10.55
N ILE A 51 -0.12 -7.58 10.93
CA ILE A 51 -0.92 -6.43 10.49
C ILE A 51 -0.32 -5.11 11.00
N HIS A 52 0.13 -5.06 12.25
CA HIS A 52 0.80 -3.89 12.83
C HIS A 52 2.06 -3.53 12.05
N TYR A 53 2.91 -4.52 11.73
CA TYR A 53 4.11 -4.28 10.92
C TYR A 53 3.76 -3.76 9.52
N MET A 54 2.83 -4.43 8.83
CA MET A 54 2.41 -4.07 7.48
C MET A 54 1.88 -2.63 7.41
N THR A 55 0.95 -2.26 8.29
CA THR A 55 0.29 -0.95 8.26
C THR A 55 1.21 0.19 8.69
N ARG A 56 2.11 -0.05 9.66
CA ARG A 56 3.11 0.93 10.10
C ARG A 56 4.18 1.21 9.03
N GLU A 57 4.61 0.20 8.28
CA GLU A 57 5.65 0.35 7.25
C GLU A 57 5.09 0.75 5.88
N ALA A 58 3.79 0.61 5.63
CA ALA A 58 3.15 0.94 4.36
C ALA A 58 3.48 2.36 3.83
N PRO A 59 3.45 3.45 4.64
CA PRO A 59 3.82 4.78 4.16
C PRO A 59 5.23 4.84 3.56
N LYS A 60 6.21 4.23 4.22
CA LYS A 60 7.60 4.23 3.75
C LYS A 60 7.77 3.40 2.48
N ALA A 61 7.13 2.23 2.42
CA ALA A 61 7.19 1.33 1.27
C ALA A 61 6.58 1.97 0.01
N VAL A 62 5.48 2.71 0.15
CA VAL A 62 4.86 3.43 -1.00
C VAL A 62 5.74 4.59 -1.47
N ILE A 63 6.34 5.34 -0.55
CA ILE A 63 7.30 6.40 -0.90
C ILE A 63 8.54 5.82 -1.59
N GLU A 64 9.02 4.65 -1.17
CA GLU A 64 10.12 3.95 -1.83
C GLU A 64 9.79 3.62 -3.29
N LEU A 65 8.59 3.11 -3.57
CA LEU A 65 8.13 2.85 -4.94
C LEU A 65 8.06 4.12 -5.79
N GLU A 66 7.62 5.23 -5.19
CA GLU A 66 7.61 6.53 -5.86
C GLU A 66 9.02 6.99 -6.23
N ASN A 67 9.98 6.82 -5.32
CA ASN A 67 11.40 7.10 -5.58
C ASN A 67 12.04 6.18 -6.63
N TYR A 68 11.53 4.95 -6.81
CA TYR A 68 11.90 4.07 -7.93
C TYR A 68 11.29 4.49 -9.28
N GLY A 69 10.47 5.53 -9.30
CA GLY A 69 9.86 6.09 -10.51
C GLY A 69 8.49 5.51 -10.82
N MET A 70 7.79 4.91 -9.85
CA MET A 70 6.42 4.45 -10.06
C MET A 70 5.52 5.65 -10.39
N PRO A 71 4.81 5.63 -11.55
CA PRO A 71 4.05 6.79 -12.03
C PRO A 71 2.69 6.90 -11.34
N PHE A 72 2.69 7.21 -10.04
CA PHE A 72 1.46 7.50 -9.31
C PHE A 72 0.76 8.75 -9.87
N SER A 73 -0.58 8.70 -9.91
CA SER A 73 -1.43 9.88 -10.10
C SER A 73 -1.12 10.93 -9.03
N ARG A 74 -1.32 12.21 -9.36
CA ARG A 74 -0.92 13.33 -8.49
C ARG A 74 -2.09 14.20 -8.08
N THR A 75 -2.03 14.68 -6.85
CA THR A 75 -2.86 15.79 -6.35
C THR A 75 -2.44 17.11 -7.01
N PRO A 76 -3.26 18.18 -6.94
CA PRO A 76 -2.88 19.51 -7.42
C PRO A 76 -1.55 20.03 -6.84
N ASP A 77 -1.20 19.59 -5.63
CA ASP A 77 0.02 19.96 -4.92
C ASP A 77 1.24 19.06 -5.24
N GLY A 78 1.09 18.12 -6.18
CA GLY A 78 2.17 17.24 -6.64
C GLY A 78 2.46 16.02 -5.77
N LYS A 79 1.69 15.81 -4.69
CA LYS A 79 1.77 14.59 -3.86
C LYS A 79 1.07 13.41 -4.54
N ILE A 80 1.37 12.19 -4.08
CA ILE A 80 0.67 10.97 -4.52
C ILE A 80 -0.84 11.14 -4.24
N TYR A 81 -1.66 10.94 -5.26
CA TYR A 81 -3.11 10.96 -5.16
C TYR A 81 -3.60 9.68 -4.49
N GLN A 82 -4.45 9.84 -3.48
CA GLN A 82 -5.13 8.76 -2.76
C GLN A 82 -6.64 8.93 -2.85
#